data_AF-A0A2Y9RDZ6-F1
#
_entry.id   AF-A0A2Y9RDZ6-F1
#
_cell.length_a   1.000
_cell.length_b   1.000
_cell.length_c   1.000
_cell.angle_alpha   90.00
_cell.angle_beta   90.00
_cell.angle_gamma   90.00
#
_symmetry.space_group_name_H-M   'P 1'
#
loop_
_entity.id
_entity.type
_entity.pdbx_description
1 polymer ?
#
loop_
_entity_poly.entity_id
_entity_poly.type
_entity_poly.pdbx_seq_one_letter_code
_entity_poly.pdbx_strand_id
1 'polypeptide(L)'
;MSRTRRLRGVNNPCSRGEDGPSFNNPSMAETLPNLQEDFRMQNKSVFILGASGETGKVLVKEILEQSLFSKVTLIGRRKLTFEEEAYKNVNQEVVDFEKLDDYASAFQGHDVGFCCLGTTKKKAGAEGFVRVDRDYVLKSAELAKAGGCKHFNLLSSQGADRSSSFLYLQIKGEVEAKVEELEFDRYSIFRPGVLLCDRQESRPSEWLIRKFFGSLPESWARPYSVPVVTVVRAMLNNAVRPSDKKMELLDNKAIYALGKAHDTLKP
;
A
#
# COMPACT_ATOMS: atom_id res chain seq x y z
N MET A 1 32.46 61.45 -33.47
CA MET A 1 33.09 62.52 -32.67
C MET A 1 32.57 62.39 -31.24
N SER A 2 33.29 61.71 -30.34
CA SER A 2 34.23 62.28 -29.33
C SER A 2 33.62 62.14 -27.92
N ARG A 3 33.89 61.04 -27.20
CA ARG A 3 34.66 60.95 -25.92
C ARG A 3 34.26 62.01 -24.87
N THR A 4 33.86 61.64 -23.63
CA THR A 4 34.79 61.41 -22.48
C THR A 4 34.00 60.87 -21.26
N ARG A 5 34.27 59.67 -20.73
CA ARG A 5 35.07 59.31 -19.52
C ARG A 5 35.04 60.26 -18.31
N ARG A 6 34.59 59.74 -17.15
CA ARG A 6 35.41 59.62 -15.91
C ARG A 6 34.80 58.62 -14.91
N LEU A 7 35.70 58.00 -14.14
CA LEU A 7 35.54 56.93 -13.16
C LEU A 7 36.10 57.39 -11.80
N ARG A 8 35.72 56.64 -10.74
CA ARG A 8 36.24 56.58 -9.34
C ARG A 8 35.67 57.66 -8.40
N GLY A 9 35.25 57.39 -7.17
CA GLY A 9 35.17 56.17 -6.35
C GLY A 9 35.04 56.53 -4.85
N VAL A 10 34.67 55.54 -4.03
CA VAL A 10 34.93 55.38 -2.57
C VAL A 10 33.85 55.82 -1.54
N ASN A 11 33.14 54.80 -1.02
CA ASN A 11 32.78 54.41 0.38
C ASN A 11 32.27 55.46 1.39
N ASN A 12 30.99 55.44 1.83
CA ASN A 12 30.28 54.62 2.87
C ASN A 12 30.31 55.26 4.29
N PRO A 13 29.40 54.98 5.26
CA PRO A 13 27.98 54.56 5.23
C PRO A 13 27.09 55.38 6.21
N CYS A 14 25.74 55.21 6.21
CA CYS A 14 24.92 54.81 7.38
C CYS A 14 23.40 55.04 7.19
N SER A 15 22.64 53.94 7.33
CA SER A 15 21.30 53.79 7.91
C SER A 15 20.02 54.07 7.10
N ARG A 16 19.04 53.19 7.36
CA ARG A 16 17.63 53.08 6.91
C ARG A 16 17.51 52.40 5.54
N GLY A 17 16.95 51.20 5.39
CA GLY A 17 15.94 50.50 6.18
C GLY A 17 14.75 50.28 5.27
N GLU A 18 14.72 49.17 4.55
CA GLU A 18 13.51 48.60 3.92
C GLU A 18 13.64 47.08 3.91
N ASP A 19 12.92 46.47 4.84
CA ASP A 19 12.69 45.03 4.93
C ASP A 19 11.72 44.61 3.81
N GLY A 20 12.26 43.98 2.76
CA GLY A 20 11.47 43.18 1.82
C GLY A 20 11.38 41.73 2.32
N PRO A 21 10.25 41.03 2.14
CA PRO A 21 10.03 39.74 2.79
C PRO A 21 10.97 38.68 2.22
N SER A 22 11.85 38.21 3.10
CA SER A 22 12.61 36.97 2.98
C SER A 22 11.64 35.78 2.94
N PHE A 23 11.11 35.46 1.75
CA PHE A 23 10.53 34.15 1.49
C PHE A 23 11.62 33.23 0.95
N ASN A 24 12.43 32.72 1.85
CA ASN A 24 13.21 31.50 1.66
C ASN A 24 13.39 30.83 3.01
N ASN A 25 12.28 30.39 3.60
CA ASN A 25 12.31 29.26 4.52
C ASN A 25 12.33 27.99 3.65
N PRO A 26 13.40 27.18 3.67
CA PRO A 26 13.30 25.80 3.22
C PRO A 26 12.48 25.04 4.27
N SER A 27 11.15 25.24 4.29
CA SER A 27 10.26 24.48 5.15
C SER A 27 10.36 23.03 4.74
N MET A 28 10.85 22.20 5.67
CA MET A 28 10.83 20.74 5.68
C MET A 28 10.48 20.09 4.34
N ALA A 29 11.48 19.62 3.61
CA ALA A 29 11.23 18.51 2.70
C ALA A 29 10.51 17.41 3.50
N GLU A 30 9.30 17.03 3.10
CA GLU A 30 8.51 16.00 3.79
C GLU A 30 9.27 14.68 3.79
N THR A 31 10.01 14.43 4.86
CA THR A 31 10.69 13.16 5.07
C THR A 31 9.65 12.14 5.52
N LEU A 32 9.88 10.87 5.18
CA LEU A 32 8.97 9.78 5.54
C LEU A 32 8.75 9.65 7.08
N PRO A 33 9.75 9.86 7.96
CA PRO A 33 9.53 9.92 9.39
C PRO A 33 8.54 11.01 9.84
N ASN A 34 8.63 12.22 9.27
CA ASN A 34 7.70 13.31 9.60
C ASN A 34 6.27 12.94 9.18
N LEU A 35 6.10 12.37 7.98
CA LEU A 35 4.80 11.89 7.50
C LEU A 35 4.22 10.80 8.40
N GLN A 36 5.05 9.89 8.90
CA GLN A 36 4.62 8.84 9.84
C GLN A 36 4.22 9.42 11.20
N GLU A 37 4.93 10.44 11.69
CA GLU A 37 4.56 11.16 12.91
C GLU A 37 3.22 11.87 12.76
N ASP A 38 3.05 12.65 11.69
CA ASP A 38 1.81 13.34 11.38
C ASP A 38 0.63 12.36 11.21
N PHE A 39 0.88 11.21 10.58
CA PHE A 39 -0.13 10.16 10.43
C PHE A 39 -0.53 9.55 11.78
N ARG A 40 0.43 9.28 12.67
CA ARG A 40 0.15 8.77 14.02
C ARG A 40 -0.70 9.76 14.84
N MET A 41 -0.42 11.06 14.71
CA MET A 41 -1.19 12.11 15.40
C MET A 41 -2.66 12.21 14.94
N GLN A 42 -2.99 11.69 13.75
CA GLN A 42 -4.36 11.62 13.26
C GLN A 42 -5.18 10.49 13.89
N ASN A 43 -4.56 9.64 14.72
CA ASN A 43 -5.23 8.58 15.49
C ASN A 43 -6.09 7.63 14.64
N LYS A 44 -5.62 7.33 13.42
CA LYS A 44 -6.34 6.55 12.41
C LYS A 44 -6.53 5.09 12.83
N SER A 45 -7.65 4.52 12.43
CA SER A 45 -7.99 3.10 12.59
C SER A 45 -7.87 2.33 11.28
N VAL A 46 -7.54 1.04 11.35
CA VAL A 46 -7.36 0.18 10.17
C VAL A 46 -8.04 -1.18 10.32
N PHE A 47 -8.60 -1.68 9.21
CA PHE A 47 -8.94 -3.09 9.06
C PHE A 47 -8.09 -3.79 7.99
N ILE A 48 -7.85 -5.08 8.17
CA ILE A 48 -7.05 -5.91 7.27
C ILE A 48 -7.80 -7.20 6.95
N LEU A 49 -8.05 -7.41 5.66
CA LEU A 49 -8.55 -8.68 5.12
C LEU A 49 -7.38 -9.52 4.61
N GLY A 50 -7.38 -10.82 4.88
CA GLY A 50 -6.32 -11.73 4.42
C GLY A 50 -5.06 -11.70 5.29
N ALA A 51 -5.16 -11.28 6.55
CA ALA A 51 -4.05 -11.24 7.52
C ALA A 51 -3.35 -12.60 7.72
N SER A 52 -4.04 -13.72 7.45
CA SER A 52 -3.43 -15.05 7.54
C SER A 52 -2.58 -15.45 6.32
N GLY A 53 -2.64 -14.68 5.23
CA GLY A 53 -1.84 -14.91 4.02
C GLY A 53 -0.43 -14.32 4.16
N GLU A 54 0.48 -14.71 3.26
CA GLU A 54 1.89 -14.31 3.34
C GLU A 54 2.09 -12.79 3.37
N THR A 55 1.44 -12.05 2.46
CA THR A 55 1.50 -10.58 2.49
C THR A 55 0.77 -9.98 3.68
N GLY A 56 -0.37 -10.56 4.08
CA GLY A 56 -1.14 -10.11 5.22
C GLY A 56 -0.36 -10.22 6.54
N LYS A 57 0.35 -11.33 6.77
CA LYS A 57 1.18 -11.52 7.98
C LYS A 57 2.25 -10.44 8.09
N VAL A 58 2.98 -10.19 7.00
CA VAL A 58 4.02 -9.15 6.95
C VAL A 58 3.42 -7.76 7.15
N LEU A 59 2.24 -7.49 6.57
CA LEU A 59 1.53 -6.23 6.75
C LEU A 59 1.13 -5.98 8.20
N VAL A 60 0.53 -6.97 8.88
CA VAL A 60 0.19 -6.84 10.30
C VAL A 60 1.44 -6.56 11.12
N LYS A 61 2.52 -7.33 10.89
CA LYS A 61 3.79 -7.16 11.60
C LYS A 61 4.34 -5.74 11.45
N GLU A 62 4.50 -5.25 10.22
CA GLU A 62 5.05 -3.91 9.94
C GLU A 62 4.14 -2.79 10.49
N ILE A 63 2.82 -2.96 10.46
CA ILE A 63 1.88 -1.99 11.07
C ILE A 63 2.10 -1.88 12.59
N LEU A 64 2.28 -3.02 13.27
CA LEU A 64 2.49 -3.05 14.72
C LEU A 64 3.88 -2.52 15.09
N GLU A 65 4.93 -2.89 14.34
CA GLU A 65 6.30 -2.41 14.54
C GLU A 65 6.41 -0.88 14.36
N GLN A 66 5.71 -0.32 13.38
CA GLN A 66 5.72 1.12 13.11
C GLN A 66 4.68 1.90 13.92
N SER A 67 3.76 1.21 14.62
CA SER A 67 2.67 1.81 15.41
C SER A 67 1.88 2.89 14.66
N LEU A 68 1.61 2.66 13.36
CA LEU A 68 0.99 3.66 12.47
C LEU A 68 -0.48 3.92 12.79
N PHE A 69 -1.18 2.94 13.36
CA PHE A 69 -2.62 2.99 13.62
C PHE A 69 -2.90 2.82 15.10
N SER A 70 -3.90 3.54 15.60
CA SER A 70 -4.34 3.47 17.00
C SER A 70 -5.19 2.25 17.29
N LYS A 71 -5.86 1.71 16.26
CA LYS A 71 -6.67 0.51 16.31
C LYS A 71 -6.43 -0.34 15.07
N VAL A 72 -6.14 -1.62 15.27
CA VAL A 72 -5.92 -2.60 14.19
C VAL A 72 -6.94 -3.72 14.33
N THR A 73 -7.73 -3.94 13.28
CA THR A 73 -8.77 -4.99 13.22
C THR A 73 -8.50 -5.96 12.09
N LEU A 74 -8.44 -7.26 12.39
CA LEU A 74 -8.35 -8.29 11.36
C LEU A 74 -9.74 -8.82 11.07
N ILE A 75 -10.16 -8.77 9.82
CA ILE A 75 -11.44 -9.35 9.38
C ILE A 75 -11.12 -10.61 8.57
N GLY A 76 -11.62 -11.75 9.02
CA GLY A 76 -11.29 -13.02 8.36
C GLY A 76 -12.15 -14.19 8.81
N ARG A 77 -12.02 -15.31 8.10
CA ARG A 77 -12.85 -16.51 8.31
C ARG A 77 -12.51 -17.35 9.54
N ARG A 78 -11.45 -16.99 10.27
CA ARG A 78 -10.98 -17.72 11.46
C ARG A 78 -10.14 -16.83 12.36
N LYS A 79 -10.16 -17.13 13.65
CA LYS A 79 -9.29 -16.50 14.64
C LYS A 79 -7.83 -16.91 14.39
N LEU A 80 -6.92 -15.96 14.51
CA LEU A 80 -5.47 -16.16 14.45
C LEU A 80 -4.89 -16.15 15.86
N THR A 81 -3.93 -17.03 16.09
CA THR A 81 -3.15 -17.09 17.33
C THR A 81 -1.85 -16.37 17.09
N PHE A 82 -1.52 -15.44 17.98
CA PHE A 82 -0.27 -14.71 18.00
C PHE A 82 0.39 -14.94 19.36
N GLU A 83 1.69 -15.20 19.37
CA GLU A 83 2.46 -15.44 20.61
C GLU A 83 3.07 -14.13 21.15
N GLU A 84 3.31 -13.16 20.27
CA GLU A 84 3.95 -11.90 20.59
C GLU A 84 2.98 -10.91 21.29
N GLU A 85 3.46 -10.23 22.32
CA GLU A 85 2.67 -9.31 23.16
C GLU A 85 2.01 -8.17 22.35
N ALA A 86 2.71 -7.66 21.33
CA ALA A 86 2.25 -6.59 20.45
C ALA A 86 0.91 -6.92 19.75
N TYR A 87 0.59 -8.20 19.58
CA TYR A 87 -0.62 -8.65 18.90
C TYR A 87 -1.82 -8.79 19.84
N LYS A 88 -1.65 -8.67 21.17
CA LYS A 88 -2.77 -8.79 22.12
C LYS A 88 -3.81 -7.68 21.96
N ASN A 89 -3.39 -6.52 21.49
CA ASN A 89 -4.26 -5.36 21.25
C ASN A 89 -4.91 -5.37 19.85
N VAL A 90 -4.66 -6.40 19.05
CA VAL A 90 -5.26 -6.55 17.72
C VAL A 90 -6.66 -7.13 17.83
N ASN A 91 -7.67 -6.37 17.39
CA ASN A 91 -9.04 -6.85 17.31
C ASN A 91 -9.15 -7.89 16.18
N GLN A 92 -9.98 -8.91 16.38
CA GLN A 92 -10.23 -9.93 15.38
C GLN A 92 -11.72 -10.17 15.22
N GLU A 93 -12.23 -9.87 14.04
CA GLU A 93 -13.61 -10.12 13.62
C GLU A 93 -13.65 -11.41 12.78
N VAL A 94 -14.23 -12.46 13.35
CA VAL A 94 -14.40 -13.74 12.66
C VAL A 94 -15.73 -13.71 11.93
N VAL A 95 -15.67 -13.72 10.60
CA VAL A 95 -16.84 -13.54 9.71
C VAL A 95 -17.06 -14.74 8.80
N ASP A 96 -18.30 -14.94 8.39
CA ASP A 96 -18.63 -15.83 7.28
C ASP A 96 -18.71 -15.02 5.98
N PHE A 97 -17.79 -15.25 5.06
CA PHE A 97 -17.76 -14.55 3.78
C PHE A 97 -18.92 -14.91 2.85
N GLU A 98 -19.57 -16.07 3.05
CA GLU A 98 -20.76 -16.42 2.28
C GLU A 98 -21.99 -15.62 2.73
N LYS A 99 -21.95 -15.03 3.92
CA LYS A 99 -23.03 -14.23 4.54
C LYS A 99 -22.52 -12.91 5.08
N LEU A 100 -21.61 -12.26 4.34
CA LEU A 100 -20.84 -11.13 4.86
C LEU A 100 -21.72 -9.92 5.26
N ASP A 101 -22.91 -9.78 4.70
CA ASP A 101 -23.91 -8.77 5.10
C ASP A 101 -24.29 -8.86 6.60
N ASP A 102 -24.38 -10.07 7.15
CA ASP A 102 -24.69 -10.30 8.57
C ASP A 102 -23.57 -9.77 9.49
N TYR A 103 -22.40 -9.48 8.93
CA TYR A 103 -21.21 -9.01 9.61
C TYR A 103 -20.83 -7.57 9.22
N ALA A 104 -21.77 -6.79 8.68
CA ALA A 104 -21.52 -5.40 8.28
C ALA A 104 -20.90 -4.54 9.40
N SER A 105 -21.22 -4.82 10.67
CA SER A 105 -20.65 -4.15 11.84
C SER A 105 -19.12 -4.29 11.94
N ALA A 106 -18.54 -5.38 11.44
CA ALA A 106 -17.08 -5.59 11.44
C ALA A 106 -16.33 -4.54 10.61
N PHE A 107 -17.01 -3.93 9.62
CA PHE A 107 -16.45 -2.95 8.70
C PHE A 107 -16.71 -1.49 9.13
N GLN A 108 -17.45 -1.26 10.22
CA GLN A 108 -17.84 0.09 10.63
C GLN A 108 -16.73 0.84 11.37
N GLY A 109 -16.58 2.13 11.04
CA GLY A 109 -15.78 3.07 11.82
C GLY A 109 -14.26 2.94 11.64
N HIS A 110 -13.81 2.26 10.58
CA HIS A 110 -12.38 2.19 10.23
C HIS A 110 -12.03 3.24 9.19
N ASP A 111 -10.93 3.97 9.37
CA ASP A 111 -10.48 4.98 8.40
C ASP A 111 -9.87 4.36 7.14
N VAL A 112 -9.03 3.33 7.33
CA VAL A 112 -8.22 2.70 6.29
C VAL A 112 -8.52 1.21 6.20
N GLY A 113 -8.60 0.67 4.99
CA GLY A 113 -8.79 -0.75 4.72
C GLY A 113 -7.68 -1.32 3.84
N PHE A 114 -7.11 -2.47 4.21
CA PHE A 114 -6.21 -3.23 3.35
C PHE A 114 -6.82 -4.58 2.98
N CYS A 115 -6.95 -4.84 1.68
CA CYS A 115 -7.40 -6.13 1.17
C CYS A 115 -6.24 -6.93 0.56
N CYS A 116 -5.77 -7.92 1.32
CA CYS A 116 -4.76 -8.91 0.93
C CYS A 116 -5.37 -10.29 0.68
N LEU A 117 -6.69 -10.37 0.42
CA LEU A 117 -7.36 -11.61 0.07
C LEU A 117 -6.89 -12.11 -1.30
N GLY A 118 -6.77 -13.43 -1.39
CA GLY A 118 -6.49 -14.12 -2.63
C GLY A 118 -6.36 -15.60 -2.42
N THR A 119 -6.81 -16.37 -3.39
CA THR A 119 -6.61 -17.82 -3.47
C THR A 119 -5.95 -18.17 -4.79
N THR A 120 -5.81 -19.46 -5.08
CA THR A 120 -5.36 -19.91 -6.40
C THR A 120 -6.35 -20.92 -6.94
N LYS A 121 -6.48 -20.99 -8.28
CA LYS A 121 -7.27 -22.02 -8.95
C LYS A 121 -6.87 -23.44 -8.52
N LYS A 122 -5.58 -23.67 -8.19
CA LYS A 122 -5.08 -24.95 -7.68
C LYS A 122 -5.70 -25.33 -6.33
N LYS A 123 -5.96 -24.35 -5.46
CA LYS A 123 -6.51 -24.57 -4.12
C LYS A 123 -8.03 -24.59 -4.07
N ALA A 124 -8.68 -23.72 -4.84
CA ALA A 124 -10.11 -23.44 -4.72
C ALA A 124 -10.92 -23.79 -5.98
N GLY A 125 -10.29 -24.33 -7.03
CA GLY A 125 -10.93 -24.46 -8.34
C GLY A 125 -11.14 -23.10 -9.00
N ALA A 126 -11.76 -23.11 -10.18
CA ALA A 126 -12.05 -21.88 -10.91
C ALA A 126 -13.14 -21.04 -10.22
N GLU A 127 -14.24 -21.69 -9.83
CA GLU A 127 -15.37 -21.03 -9.15
C GLU A 127 -14.95 -20.48 -7.79
N GLY A 128 -14.25 -21.27 -6.96
CA GLY A 128 -13.76 -20.79 -5.67
C GLY A 128 -12.70 -19.70 -5.81
N PHE A 129 -11.93 -19.67 -6.90
CA PHE A 129 -11.05 -18.53 -7.21
C PHE A 129 -11.86 -17.27 -7.50
N VAL A 130 -12.87 -17.33 -8.37
CA VAL A 130 -13.74 -16.19 -8.65
C VAL A 130 -14.47 -15.74 -7.37
N ARG A 131 -15.00 -16.68 -6.59
CA ARG A 131 -15.70 -16.40 -5.33
C ARG A 131 -14.83 -15.61 -4.35
N VAL A 132 -13.58 -16.04 -4.16
CA VAL A 132 -12.67 -15.40 -3.21
C VAL A 132 -12.06 -14.11 -3.75
N ASP A 133 -11.47 -14.16 -4.96
CA ASP A 133 -10.70 -13.03 -5.49
C ASP A 133 -11.60 -11.91 -6.04
N ARG A 134 -12.86 -12.21 -6.38
CA ARG A 134 -13.85 -11.23 -6.83
C ARG A 134 -14.94 -10.97 -5.81
N ASP A 135 -15.78 -11.96 -5.55
CA ASP A 135 -17.05 -11.71 -4.84
C ASP A 135 -16.79 -11.26 -3.39
N TYR A 136 -15.90 -11.95 -2.67
CA TYR A 136 -15.57 -11.58 -1.29
C TYR A 136 -14.84 -10.25 -1.20
N VAL A 137 -13.94 -9.96 -2.15
CA VAL A 137 -13.22 -8.68 -2.18
C VAL A 137 -14.18 -7.53 -2.42
N LEU A 138 -15.03 -7.65 -3.44
CA LEU A 138 -16.01 -6.61 -3.79
C LEU A 138 -17.00 -6.40 -2.64
N LYS A 139 -17.55 -7.48 -2.08
CA LYS A 139 -18.50 -7.36 -0.97
C LYS A 139 -17.88 -6.73 0.27
N SER A 140 -16.62 -7.06 0.57
CA SER A 140 -15.90 -6.42 1.67
C SER A 140 -15.65 -4.93 1.41
N ALA A 141 -15.37 -4.54 0.16
CA ALA A 141 -15.18 -3.14 -0.21
C ALA A 141 -16.50 -2.36 -0.12
N GLU A 142 -17.63 -2.93 -0.56
CA GLU A 142 -18.97 -2.33 -0.40
C GLU A 142 -19.28 -2.07 1.08
N LEU A 143 -19.08 -3.07 1.94
CA LEU A 143 -19.32 -2.93 3.37
C LEU A 143 -18.35 -1.94 4.03
N ALA A 144 -17.09 -1.91 3.60
CA ALA A 144 -16.12 -0.91 4.06
C ALA A 144 -16.54 0.51 3.70
N LYS A 145 -16.97 0.75 2.45
CA LYS A 145 -17.45 2.06 2.00
C LYS A 145 -18.68 2.48 2.80
N ALA A 146 -19.65 1.59 2.95
CA ALA A 146 -20.85 1.84 3.76
C ALA A 146 -20.52 2.06 5.24
N GLY A 147 -19.49 1.39 5.76
CA GLY A 147 -18.98 1.53 7.12
C GLY A 147 -18.16 2.80 7.38
N GLY A 148 -17.96 3.65 6.37
CA GLY A 148 -17.27 4.93 6.49
C GLY A 148 -15.77 4.89 6.16
N CYS A 149 -15.26 3.79 5.62
CA CYS A 149 -13.87 3.69 5.19
C CYS A 149 -13.54 4.74 4.12
N LYS A 150 -12.45 5.46 4.34
CA LYS A 150 -12.02 6.59 3.52
C LYS A 150 -10.96 6.19 2.53
N HIS A 151 -10.00 5.38 2.97
CA HIS A 151 -8.89 4.91 2.14
C HIS A 151 -8.90 3.39 2.01
N PHE A 152 -9.25 2.88 0.84
CA PHE A 152 -9.21 1.45 0.55
C PHE A 152 -7.98 1.08 -0.28
N ASN A 153 -7.28 0.04 0.14
CA ASN A 153 -6.04 -0.43 -0.49
C ASN A 153 -6.23 -1.87 -0.98
N LEU A 154 -6.13 -2.07 -2.30
CA LEU A 154 -6.28 -3.38 -2.93
C LEU A 154 -4.94 -3.94 -3.37
N LEU A 155 -4.58 -5.13 -2.86
CA LEU A 155 -3.47 -5.91 -3.38
C LEU A 155 -3.91 -6.71 -4.61
N SER A 156 -3.53 -6.23 -5.79
CA SER A 156 -3.80 -6.85 -7.08
C SER A 156 -2.57 -7.57 -7.62
N SER A 157 -2.31 -7.51 -8.93
CA SER A 157 -1.18 -8.15 -9.59
C SER A 157 -0.75 -7.40 -10.86
N GLN A 158 0.54 -7.50 -11.19
CA GLN A 158 1.08 -7.06 -12.47
C GLN A 158 0.35 -7.74 -13.63
N GLY A 159 -0.08 -6.94 -14.60
CA GLY A 159 -0.82 -7.41 -15.78
C GLY A 159 -2.32 -7.60 -15.56
N ALA A 160 -2.88 -7.20 -14.40
CA ALA A 160 -4.32 -7.20 -14.19
C ALA A 160 -5.03 -6.40 -15.29
N ASP A 161 -5.98 -7.06 -15.95
CA ASP A 161 -6.66 -6.54 -17.13
C ASP A 161 -7.98 -7.29 -17.31
N ARG A 162 -9.10 -6.58 -17.19
CA ARG A 162 -10.46 -7.13 -17.32
C ARG A 162 -10.74 -7.77 -18.69
N SER A 163 -9.95 -7.42 -19.71
CA SER A 163 -10.05 -7.98 -21.06
C SER A 163 -9.11 -9.18 -21.31
N SER A 164 -8.32 -9.59 -20.32
CA SER A 164 -7.39 -10.70 -20.43
C SER A 164 -8.11 -12.04 -20.67
N SER A 165 -7.56 -12.89 -21.54
CA SER A 165 -7.99 -14.28 -21.70
C SER A 165 -7.51 -15.19 -20.56
N PHE A 166 -6.61 -14.72 -19.70
CA PHE A 166 -6.15 -15.46 -18.54
C PHE A 166 -6.99 -15.10 -17.30
N LEU A 167 -7.82 -16.06 -16.86
CA LEU A 167 -8.79 -15.88 -15.76
C LEU A 167 -8.23 -15.15 -14.54
N TYR A 168 -6.99 -15.42 -14.14
CA TYR A 168 -6.37 -14.74 -13.00
C TYR A 168 -6.26 -13.22 -13.21
N LEU A 169 -5.73 -12.78 -14.36
CA LEU A 169 -5.55 -11.36 -14.68
C LEU A 169 -6.88 -10.69 -15.01
N GLN A 170 -7.79 -11.43 -15.64
CA GLN A 170 -9.16 -11.00 -15.90
C GLN A 170 -9.87 -10.63 -14.60
N ILE A 171 -9.88 -11.54 -13.62
CA ILE A 171 -10.56 -11.33 -12.34
C ILE A 171 -9.91 -10.20 -11.55
N LYS A 172 -8.57 -10.13 -11.51
CA LYS A 172 -7.89 -9.02 -10.83
C LYS A 172 -8.26 -7.67 -11.47
N GLY A 173 -8.28 -7.57 -12.80
CA GLY A 173 -8.67 -6.34 -13.50
C GLY A 173 -10.16 -6.00 -13.35
N GLU A 174 -11.04 -7.01 -13.33
CA GLU A 174 -12.48 -6.82 -13.09
C GLU A 174 -12.74 -6.23 -11.70
N VAL A 175 -12.05 -6.74 -10.68
CA VAL A 175 -12.21 -6.28 -9.29
C VAL A 175 -11.67 -4.88 -9.09
N GLU A 176 -10.54 -4.55 -9.71
CA GLU A 176 -10.02 -3.18 -9.68
C GLU A 176 -11.05 -2.18 -10.20
N ALA A 177 -11.66 -2.46 -11.36
CA ALA A 177 -12.68 -1.59 -11.94
C ALA A 177 -13.94 -1.51 -11.06
N LYS A 178 -14.42 -2.63 -10.53
CA LYS A 178 -15.63 -2.64 -9.68
C LYS A 178 -15.43 -1.94 -8.33
N VAL A 179 -14.23 -2.00 -7.76
CA VAL A 179 -13.92 -1.27 -6.52
C VAL A 179 -13.71 0.22 -6.79
N GLU A 180 -13.19 0.58 -7.96
CA GLU A 180 -13.11 1.99 -8.40
C GLU A 180 -14.51 2.64 -8.46
N GLU A 181 -15.52 1.91 -8.94
CA GLU A 181 -16.92 2.35 -9.00
C GLU A 181 -17.54 2.67 -7.62
N LEU A 182 -16.94 2.20 -6.51
CA LEU A 182 -17.39 2.51 -5.14
C LEU A 182 -16.97 3.91 -4.67
N GLU A 183 -16.11 4.60 -5.44
CA GLU A 183 -15.70 5.99 -5.22
C GLU A 183 -15.22 6.27 -3.79
N PHE A 184 -14.31 5.46 -3.25
CA PHE A 184 -13.60 5.80 -2.01
C PHE A 184 -12.96 7.18 -2.11
N ASP A 185 -12.86 7.88 -0.98
CA ASP A 185 -12.21 9.19 -0.91
C ASP A 185 -10.76 9.08 -1.39
N ARG A 186 -10.13 7.92 -1.10
CA ARG A 186 -8.88 7.47 -1.71
C ARG A 186 -8.91 5.96 -1.98
N TYR A 187 -8.51 5.55 -3.18
CA TYR A 187 -8.40 4.15 -3.58
C TYR A 187 -6.99 3.87 -4.13
N SER A 188 -6.24 2.99 -3.48
CA SER A 188 -4.88 2.62 -3.93
C SER A 188 -4.82 1.16 -4.37
N ILE A 189 -4.33 0.94 -5.58
CA ILE A 189 -4.15 -0.37 -6.20
C ILE A 189 -2.66 -0.67 -6.29
N PHE A 190 -2.26 -1.83 -5.78
CA PHE A 190 -0.89 -2.31 -5.88
C PHE A 190 -0.85 -3.48 -6.85
N ARG A 191 -0.09 -3.34 -7.95
CA ARG A 191 0.12 -4.37 -8.97
C ARG A 191 1.55 -4.94 -8.90
N PRO A 192 1.88 -5.73 -7.87
CA PRO A 192 3.20 -6.33 -7.74
C PRO A 192 3.43 -7.41 -8.80
N GLY A 193 4.70 -7.61 -9.16
CA GLY A 193 5.15 -8.81 -9.86
C GLY A 193 5.01 -10.07 -8.98
N VAL A 194 5.70 -11.13 -9.36
CA VAL A 194 5.75 -12.37 -8.58
C VAL A 194 6.32 -12.10 -7.18
N LEU A 195 5.50 -12.32 -6.16
CA LEU A 195 5.88 -12.16 -4.77
C LEU A 195 6.97 -13.17 -4.38
N LEU A 196 8.15 -12.66 -4.02
CA LEU A 196 9.23 -13.45 -3.44
C LEU A 196 8.99 -13.54 -1.94
N CYS A 197 8.73 -14.75 -1.47
CA CYS A 197 8.60 -15.06 -0.05
C CYS A 197 9.11 -16.47 0.21
N ASP A 198 9.67 -16.69 1.40
CA ASP A 198 10.07 -18.01 1.88
C ASP A 198 8.81 -18.80 2.27
N ARG A 199 8.04 -19.20 1.27
CA ARG A 199 6.81 -19.98 1.46
C ARG A 199 7.14 -21.42 1.81
N GLN A 200 6.30 -22.03 2.65
CA GLN A 200 6.17 -23.49 2.71
C GLN A 200 5.48 -24.08 1.46
N GLU A 201 4.63 -23.30 0.77
CA GLU A 201 3.94 -23.75 -0.44
C GLU A 201 4.42 -23.00 -1.68
N SER A 202 5.10 -23.72 -2.57
CA SER A 202 5.50 -23.21 -3.87
C SER A 202 4.30 -23.08 -4.82
N ARG A 203 4.14 -21.93 -5.47
CA ARG A 203 3.28 -21.87 -6.66
C ARG A 203 3.97 -22.67 -7.77
N PRO A 204 3.26 -23.47 -8.59
CA PRO A 204 3.88 -24.18 -9.72
C PRO A 204 4.59 -23.23 -10.69
N SER A 205 4.03 -22.04 -10.89
CA SER A 205 4.66 -20.97 -11.67
C SER A 205 5.88 -20.36 -10.99
N GLU A 206 5.93 -20.34 -9.65
CA GLU A 206 7.08 -19.86 -8.88
C GLU A 206 8.23 -20.88 -8.91
N TRP A 207 7.95 -22.18 -8.97
CA TRP A 207 8.99 -23.19 -9.24
C TRP A 207 9.52 -23.09 -10.67
N LEU A 208 8.65 -22.93 -11.65
CA LEU A 208 9.07 -22.83 -13.06
C LEU A 208 9.85 -21.53 -13.30
N ILE A 209 9.39 -20.41 -12.74
CA ILE A 209 10.09 -19.12 -12.80
C ILE A 209 11.39 -19.17 -11.99
N ARG A 210 11.42 -19.72 -10.77
CA ARG A 210 12.69 -19.86 -10.01
C ARG A 210 13.70 -20.77 -10.73
N LYS A 211 13.26 -21.83 -11.40
CA LYS A 211 14.14 -22.75 -12.12
C LYS A 211 14.66 -22.17 -13.44
N PHE A 212 13.85 -21.34 -14.13
CA PHE A 212 14.26 -20.66 -15.36
C PHE A 212 14.97 -19.32 -15.12
N PHE A 213 14.67 -18.60 -14.03
CA PHE A 213 15.22 -17.27 -13.72
C PHE A 213 16.20 -17.25 -12.54
N GLY A 214 16.40 -18.35 -11.82
CA GLY A 214 17.37 -18.43 -10.71
C GLY A 214 18.83 -18.24 -11.14
N SER A 215 19.11 -18.37 -12.43
CA SER A 215 20.42 -18.15 -13.07
C SER A 215 20.52 -16.81 -13.83
N LEU A 216 19.47 -15.98 -13.82
CA LEU A 216 19.49 -14.66 -14.45
C LEU A 216 19.96 -13.59 -13.45
N PRO A 217 20.71 -12.56 -13.91
CA PRO A 217 21.13 -11.47 -13.05
C PRO A 217 19.92 -10.75 -12.44
N GLU A 218 20.06 -10.29 -11.20
CA GLU A 218 18.98 -9.67 -10.41
C GLU A 218 18.26 -8.51 -11.15
N SER A 219 18.97 -7.82 -12.04
CA SER A 219 18.44 -6.78 -12.92
C SER A 219 17.33 -7.25 -13.88
N TRP A 220 17.33 -8.53 -14.27
CA TRP A 220 16.32 -9.13 -15.15
C TRP A 220 15.11 -9.70 -14.39
N ALA A 221 15.28 -10.07 -13.11
CA ALA A 221 14.19 -10.58 -12.27
C ALA A 221 13.35 -9.47 -11.64
N ARG A 222 13.96 -8.29 -11.35
CA ARG A 222 13.30 -7.14 -10.72
C ARG A 222 12.05 -6.63 -11.44
N PRO A 223 11.96 -6.58 -12.79
CA PRO A 223 10.74 -6.14 -13.45
C PRO A 223 9.53 -7.06 -13.21
N TYR A 224 9.76 -8.33 -12.90
CA TYR A 224 8.75 -9.39 -12.85
C TYR A 224 8.54 -10.01 -11.46
N SER A 225 9.29 -9.57 -10.46
CA SER A 225 9.20 -10.08 -9.09
C SER A 225 9.37 -8.97 -8.08
N VAL A 226 8.97 -9.19 -6.84
CA VAL A 226 9.16 -8.24 -5.74
C VAL A 226 9.12 -8.95 -4.38
N PRO A 227 10.02 -8.64 -3.43
CA PRO A 227 9.93 -9.15 -2.07
C PRO A 227 8.64 -8.69 -1.39
N VAL A 228 7.98 -9.60 -0.67
CA VAL A 228 6.72 -9.27 0.05
C VAL A 228 6.90 -8.08 1.00
N VAL A 229 8.04 -8.01 1.70
CA VAL A 229 8.37 -6.89 2.60
C VAL A 229 8.42 -5.56 1.84
N THR A 230 8.99 -5.53 0.63
CA THR A 230 9.02 -4.32 -0.21
C THR A 230 7.60 -3.88 -0.61
N VAL A 231 6.71 -4.83 -0.93
CA VAL A 231 5.30 -4.52 -1.24
C VAL A 231 4.62 -3.90 -0.02
N VAL A 232 4.77 -4.52 1.15
CA VAL A 232 4.16 -4.03 2.41
C VAL A 232 4.68 -2.63 2.76
N ARG A 233 6.00 -2.41 2.69
CA ARG A 233 6.58 -1.08 2.92
C ARG A 233 6.05 -0.05 1.93
N ALA A 234 5.90 -0.40 0.66
CA ALA A 234 5.29 0.49 -0.31
C ALA A 234 3.84 0.83 0.04
N MET A 235 3.05 -0.15 0.49
CA MET A 235 1.66 0.06 0.93
C MET A 235 1.58 1.02 2.12
N LEU A 236 2.42 0.84 3.14
CA LEU A 236 2.44 1.70 4.33
C LEU A 236 2.99 3.10 4.02
N ASN A 237 4.07 3.19 3.24
CA ASN A 237 4.63 4.46 2.81
C ASN A 237 3.67 5.25 1.91
N ASN A 238 2.79 4.57 1.15
CA ASN A 238 1.72 5.24 0.41
C ASN A 238 0.63 5.76 1.35
N ALA A 239 0.23 4.96 2.34
CA ALA A 239 -0.86 5.29 3.26
C ALA A 239 -0.58 6.55 4.09
N VAL A 240 0.66 6.74 4.53
CA VAL A 240 1.07 7.93 5.32
C VAL A 240 1.27 9.19 4.48
N ARG A 241 1.38 9.06 3.15
CA ARG A 241 1.52 10.21 2.25
C ARG A 241 0.17 10.87 2.01
N PRO A 242 0.05 12.20 2.16
CA PRO A 242 -1.09 12.94 1.65
C PRO A 242 -1.24 12.70 0.14
N SER A 243 -2.48 12.57 -0.32
CA SER A 243 -2.79 12.46 -1.74
C SER A 243 -4.11 13.15 -2.02
N ASP A 244 -4.12 13.96 -3.06
CA ASP A 244 -5.31 14.62 -3.62
C ASP A 244 -5.99 13.75 -4.69
N LYS A 245 -5.36 12.64 -5.08
CA LYS A 245 -5.89 11.71 -6.08
C LYS A 245 -6.90 10.76 -5.45
N LYS A 246 -8.10 10.72 -6.02
CA LYS A 246 -9.12 9.71 -5.68
C LYS A 246 -8.63 8.29 -5.94
N MET A 247 -7.84 8.07 -7.00
CA MET A 247 -7.34 6.76 -7.38
C MET A 247 -5.83 6.80 -7.65
N GLU A 248 -5.12 5.80 -7.13
CA GLU A 248 -3.70 5.61 -7.30
C GLU A 248 -3.42 4.18 -7.74
N LEU A 249 -2.68 3.99 -8.82
CA LEU A 249 -2.24 2.67 -9.28
C LEU A 249 -0.72 2.62 -9.24
N LEU A 250 -0.18 1.74 -8.40
CA LEU A 250 1.25 1.52 -8.24
C LEU A 250 1.62 0.21 -8.93
N ASP A 251 2.33 0.32 -10.05
CA ASP A 251 2.93 -0.83 -10.73
C ASP A 251 4.14 -1.38 -9.94
N ASN A 252 4.71 -2.48 -10.42
CA ASN A 252 5.84 -3.13 -9.75
C ASN A 252 7.06 -2.17 -9.57
N LYS A 253 7.30 -1.26 -10.51
CA LYS A 253 8.41 -0.30 -10.44
C LYS A 253 8.14 0.77 -9.38
N ALA A 254 6.93 1.31 -9.32
CA ALA A 254 6.50 2.26 -8.30
C ALA A 254 6.53 1.63 -6.90
N ILE A 255 6.12 0.35 -6.78
CA ILE A 255 6.22 -0.41 -5.53
C ILE A 255 7.69 -0.50 -5.07
N TYR A 256 8.63 -0.82 -5.95
CA TYR A 256 10.05 -0.82 -5.58
C TYR A 256 10.55 0.55 -5.13
N ALA A 257 10.21 1.61 -5.86
CA ALA A 257 10.64 2.95 -5.53
C ALA A 257 10.13 3.39 -4.15
N LEU A 258 8.85 3.11 -3.87
CA LEU A 258 8.20 3.51 -2.64
C LEU A 258 8.58 2.62 -1.46
N GLY A 259 8.75 1.31 -1.67
CA GLY A 259 9.16 0.36 -0.63
C GLY A 259 10.61 0.54 -0.17
N LYS A 260 11.47 1.12 -1.03
CA LYS A 260 12.87 1.44 -0.72
C LYS A 260 13.10 2.82 -0.11
N ALA A 261 12.04 3.63 0.04
CA ALA A 261 12.15 4.97 0.60
C ALA A 261 12.69 5.01 2.06
N HIS A 262 13.07 3.86 2.64
CA HIS A 262 13.59 3.73 3.99
C HIS A 262 14.77 2.74 4.18
N ASP A 263 15.51 2.34 3.14
CA ASP A 263 16.73 1.50 3.32
C ASP A 263 17.96 2.33 3.77
N THR A 264 17.79 3.21 4.79
CA THR A 264 18.88 3.84 5.55
C THR A 264 18.85 3.51 7.04
N LEU A 265 18.07 2.51 7.46
CA LEU A 265 18.15 1.97 8.83
C LEU A 265 19.25 0.90 8.96
N LYS A 266 20.47 1.45 9.08
CA LYS A 266 21.73 0.96 9.66
C LYS A 266 22.52 -0.21 9.01
N PRO A 267 23.88 -0.12 9.06
CA PRO A 267 24.82 -1.16 8.61
C PRO A 267 24.80 -2.40 9.51
#